data_AF-A0A0D0A3I9-F1
#
_entry.id   AF-A0A0D0A3I9-F1
#
_cell.length_a   1.000
_cell.length_b   1.000
_cell.length_c   1.000
_cell.angle_alpha   90.00
_cell.angle_beta   90.00
_cell.angle_gamma   90.00
#
_symmetry.space_group_name_H-M   'P 1'
#
loop_
_entity.id
_entity.type
_entity.pdbx_description
1 polymer ?
#
loop_
_entity_poly.entity_id
_entity_poly.type
_entity_poly.pdbx_seq_one_letter_code
_entity_poly.pdbx_strand_id
1 'polypeptide(L)'
;MFNASLRAVRPLALRATRSAQSSAIRRLSTTSAVRSDHHAPAIFGPGGKPGEIATDEQQATGLERFQLLGEIQGVDAFDKAPLDSSRVGTLEDPIKVFSLDTERLVGCTGSPADSHDIHWFQLRKDKNRRCPECGSTYALDYQGHPHEDVHHH
;
A
#
# COMPACT_ATOMS: atom_id res chain seq x y z
N MET A 1 79.46 -26.76 56.84
CA MET A 1 79.15 -27.35 55.53
C MET A 1 77.71 -27.81 55.55
N PHE A 2 76.78 -27.01 55.03
CA PHE A 2 75.41 -27.42 54.75
C PHE A 2 75.03 -26.80 53.41
N ASN A 3 74.86 -27.66 52.39
CA ASN A 3 74.49 -27.29 51.04
C ASN A 3 72.98 -27.05 50.98
N ALA A 4 72.56 -25.83 50.64
CA ALA A 4 71.19 -25.53 50.26
C ALA A 4 71.15 -25.28 48.74
N SER A 5 70.75 -26.31 48.00
CA SER A 5 70.47 -26.24 46.57
C SER A 5 69.23 -25.40 46.30
N LEU A 6 69.40 -24.22 45.69
CA LEU A 6 68.30 -23.38 45.22
C LEU A 6 67.77 -23.93 43.88
N ARG A 7 66.51 -24.40 43.88
CA ARG A 7 65.83 -24.89 42.67
C ARG A 7 65.14 -23.70 42.00
N ALA A 8 65.64 -23.28 40.85
CA ALA A 8 65.02 -22.23 40.04
C ALA A 8 63.71 -22.73 39.40
N VAL A 9 62.59 -22.08 39.72
CA VAL A 9 61.29 -22.36 39.10
C VAL A 9 61.12 -21.41 37.91
N ARG A 10 61.01 -21.95 36.70
CA ARG A 10 60.64 -21.18 35.50
C ARG A 10 59.15 -20.84 35.54
N PRO A 11 58.73 -19.60 35.21
CA PRO A 11 57.30 -19.31 35.07
C PRO A 11 56.80 -19.95 33.76
N LEU A 12 55.68 -20.67 33.86
CA LEU A 12 54.95 -21.15 32.69
C LEU A 12 54.14 -19.98 32.13
N ALA A 13 54.56 -19.44 30.98
CA ALA A 13 53.80 -18.40 30.29
C ALA A 13 52.54 -19.02 29.67
N LEU A 14 51.39 -18.85 30.34
CA LEU A 14 50.07 -19.21 29.79
C LEU A 14 49.70 -18.19 28.71
N ARG A 15 49.77 -18.61 27.45
CA ARG A 15 49.35 -17.82 26.29
C ARG A 15 47.81 -17.86 26.21
N ALA A 16 47.15 -16.83 26.74
CA ALA A 16 45.70 -16.67 26.59
C ALA A 16 45.36 -16.29 25.14
N THR A 17 44.83 -17.24 24.38
CA THR A 17 44.20 -16.94 23.09
C THR A 17 42.82 -16.34 23.36
N ARG A 18 42.67 -15.02 23.20
CA ARG A 18 41.34 -14.39 23.19
C ARG A 18 40.58 -14.91 21.98
N SER A 19 39.58 -15.76 22.20
CA SER A 19 38.56 -16.08 21.20
C SER A 19 37.86 -14.78 20.84
N ALA A 20 38.05 -14.31 19.60
CA ALA A 20 37.24 -13.23 19.07
C ALA A 20 35.82 -13.79 18.87
N GLN A 21 34.95 -13.53 19.86
CA GLN A 21 33.53 -13.76 19.69
C GLN A 21 33.03 -12.80 18.62
N SER A 22 32.91 -13.31 17.40
CA SER A 22 32.14 -12.66 16.34
C SER A 22 30.70 -12.55 16.82
N SER A 23 30.33 -11.38 17.33
CA SER A 23 28.94 -11.04 17.56
C SER A 23 28.26 -10.99 16.19
N ALA A 24 27.60 -12.08 15.83
CA ALA A 24 26.78 -12.15 14.63
C ALA A 24 25.62 -11.15 14.78
N ILE A 25 25.80 -9.94 14.26
CA ILE A 25 24.73 -8.95 14.13
C ILE A 25 23.75 -9.52 13.12
N ARG A 26 22.70 -10.18 13.61
CA ARG A 26 21.59 -10.63 12.78
C ARG A 26 20.91 -9.37 12.24
N ARG A 27 21.14 -9.05 10.96
CA ARG A 27 20.44 -7.96 10.27
C ARG A 27 18.95 -8.29 10.24
N LEU A 28 18.17 -7.57 11.03
CA LEU A 28 16.71 -7.57 10.94
C LEU A 28 16.35 -6.72 9.72
N SER A 29 16.11 -7.36 8.57
CA SER A 29 15.49 -6.70 7.42
C SER A 29 13.98 -6.76 7.62
N THR A 30 13.35 -5.60 7.85
CA THR A 30 11.90 -5.46 8.07
C THR A 30 11.12 -5.25 6.77
N THR A 31 11.76 -5.30 5.61
CA THR A 31 11.09 -5.11 4.33
C THR A 31 10.65 -6.46 3.78
N SER A 32 9.34 -6.70 3.74
CA SER A 32 8.74 -7.78 2.97
C SER A 32 9.20 -7.65 1.50
N ALA A 33 10.04 -8.58 1.05
CA ALA A 33 10.38 -8.68 -0.36
C ALA A 33 9.17 -9.24 -1.12
N VAL A 34 8.22 -8.38 -1.47
CA VAL A 34 7.18 -8.70 -2.44
C VAL A 34 7.88 -8.86 -3.79
N ARG A 35 8.14 -10.10 -4.18
CA ARG A 35 8.66 -10.43 -5.51
C ARG A 35 7.48 -10.50 -6.48
N SER A 36 7.05 -9.35 -6.96
CA SER A 36 6.29 -9.26 -8.21
C SER A 36 7.27 -9.36 -9.39
N ASP A 37 6.89 -10.02 -10.49
CA ASP A 37 7.69 -10.14 -11.72
C ASP A 37 7.92 -8.79 -12.45
N HIS A 38 7.37 -7.71 -11.90
CA HIS A 38 7.62 -6.33 -12.30
C HIS A 38 8.39 -5.61 -11.19
N HIS A 39 9.39 -4.81 -11.58
CA HIS A 39 10.05 -3.88 -10.68
C HIS A 39 8.96 -2.98 -10.08
N ALA A 40 8.86 -2.95 -8.75
CA ALA A 40 7.96 -2.01 -8.10
C ALA A 40 8.30 -0.60 -8.59
N PRO A 41 7.30 0.23 -8.94
CA PRO A 41 7.57 1.59 -9.37
C PRO A 41 8.36 2.31 -8.26
N ALA A 42 9.37 3.08 -8.65
CA ALA A 42 10.15 3.87 -7.71
C ALA A 42 9.28 5.01 -7.15
N ILE A 43 8.56 4.71 -6.07
CA ILE A 43 7.68 5.63 -5.33
C ILE A 43 8.47 6.56 -4.39
N PHE A 44 9.71 6.89 -4.72
CA PHE A 44 10.54 7.83 -3.97
C PHE A 44 11.24 8.80 -4.93
N GLY A 45 11.43 10.05 -4.47
CA GLY A 45 12.13 11.08 -5.22
C GLY A 45 13.66 10.91 -5.25
N PRO A 46 14.35 11.62 -6.15
CA PRO A 46 15.81 11.58 -6.28
C PRO A 46 16.57 12.22 -5.10
N GLY A 47 15.89 12.92 -4.20
CA GLY A 47 16.50 13.68 -3.11
C GLY A 47 17.04 15.05 -3.56
N GLY A 48 17.04 16.01 -2.63
CA GLY A 48 17.55 17.36 -2.87
C GLY A 48 19.08 17.44 -2.80
N LYS A 49 19.66 18.46 -3.45
CA LYS A 49 21.10 18.75 -3.38
C LYS A 49 21.46 19.38 -2.03
N PRO A 50 22.67 19.15 -1.49
CA PRO A 50 23.12 19.82 -0.29
C PRO A 50 23.14 21.35 -0.46
N GLY A 51 22.56 22.08 0.50
CA GLY A 51 22.55 23.55 0.52
C GLY A 51 21.39 24.22 -0.23
N GLU A 52 20.51 23.44 -0.86
CA GLU A 52 19.28 23.90 -1.51
C GLU A 52 18.05 23.37 -0.76
N ILE A 53 16.94 24.11 -0.81
CA ILE A 53 15.65 23.62 -0.32
C ILE A 53 15.07 22.70 -1.39
N ALA A 54 14.84 21.44 -1.04
CA ALA A 54 14.30 20.46 -1.98
C ALA A 54 12.86 20.80 -2.37
N THR A 55 12.50 20.48 -3.61
CA THR A 55 11.12 20.58 -4.08
C THR A 55 10.31 19.34 -3.69
N ASP A 56 8.98 19.47 -3.71
CA ASP A 56 8.07 18.36 -3.38
C ASP A 56 8.32 17.14 -4.27
N GLU A 57 8.62 17.35 -5.56
CA GLU A 57 8.98 16.27 -6.49
C GLU A 57 10.25 15.50 -6.08
N GLN A 58 11.17 16.15 -5.36
CA GLN A 58 12.45 15.56 -4.96
C GLN A 58 12.34 14.78 -3.65
N GLN A 59 11.46 15.20 -2.74
CA GLN A 59 11.32 14.63 -1.39
C GLN A 59 10.04 13.82 -1.17
N ALA A 60 9.02 13.96 -2.01
CA ALA A 60 7.79 13.17 -1.89
C ALA A 60 8.09 11.67 -2.00
N THR A 61 7.42 10.89 -1.14
CA THR A 61 7.55 9.43 -1.11
C THR A 61 6.18 8.76 -0.96
N GLY A 62 6.06 7.50 -1.38
CA GLY A 62 4.85 6.71 -1.20
C GLY A 62 3.65 7.25 -1.99
N LEU A 63 2.50 7.34 -1.31
CA LEU A 63 1.22 7.80 -1.89
C LEU A 63 1.26 9.29 -2.27
N GLU A 64 1.98 10.11 -1.51
CA GLU A 64 2.16 11.53 -1.80
C GLU A 64 2.81 11.70 -3.18
N ARG A 65 3.89 10.94 -3.45
CA ARG A 65 4.54 10.97 -4.76
C ARG A 65 3.63 10.44 -5.87
N PHE A 66 2.86 9.38 -5.60
CA PHE A 66 1.93 8.82 -6.57
C PHE A 66 0.88 9.84 -7.01
N GLN A 67 0.28 10.55 -6.04
CA GLN A 67 -0.64 11.64 -6.32
C GLN A 67 0.04 12.79 -7.07
N LEU A 68 1.20 13.26 -6.59
CA LEU A 68 1.95 14.36 -7.21
C LEU A 68 2.32 14.08 -8.68
N LEU A 69 2.81 12.87 -8.96
CA LEU A 69 3.14 12.46 -10.34
C LEU A 69 1.89 12.37 -11.23
N GLY A 70 0.77 11.91 -10.69
CA GLY A 70 -0.52 11.93 -11.39
C GLY A 70 -0.94 13.36 -11.74
N GLU A 71 -0.91 14.26 -10.76
CA GLU A 71 -1.24 15.68 -10.94
C GLU A 71 -0.35 16.36 -11.99
N ILE A 72 0.96 16.09 -11.99
CA ILE A 72 1.90 16.58 -13.01
C ILE A 72 1.53 16.07 -14.42
N GLN A 73 1.04 14.82 -14.52
CA GLN A 73 0.58 14.23 -15.78
C GLN A 73 -0.85 14.65 -16.17
N GLY A 74 -1.54 15.39 -15.30
CA GLY A 74 -2.95 15.75 -15.48
C GLY A 74 -3.92 14.59 -15.30
N VAL A 75 -3.49 13.51 -14.62
CA VAL A 75 -4.31 12.32 -14.32
C VAL A 75 -4.56 12.27 -12.82
N ASP A 76 -5.84 12.24 -12.44
CA ASP A 76 -6.20 12.11 -11.04
C ASP A 76 -5.95 10.68 -10.54
N ALA A 77 -5.09 10.55 -9.54
CA ALA A 77 -4.68 9.26 -9.00
C ALA A 77 -5.81 8.58 -8.20
N PHE A 78 -6.75 9.37 -7.66
CA PHE A 78 -7.89 8.91 -6.88
C PHE A 78 -9.18 9.53 -7.40
N ASP A 79 -10.14 8.68 -7.75
CA ASP A 79 -11.46 9.11 -8.22
C ASP A 79 -12.23 9.89 -7.16
N LYS A 80 -12.52 11.17 -7.47
CA LYS A 80 -13.31 12.09 -6.65
C LYS A 80 -14.66 12.42 -7.28
N ALA A 81 -14.99 11.82 -8.42
CA ALA A 81 -16.23 12.12 -9.12
C ALA A 81 -17.45 11.61 -8.33
N PRO A 82 -18.58 12.34 -8.36
CA PRO A 82 -19.83 11.80 -7.85
C PRO A 82 -20.33 10.66 -8.72
N LEU A 83 -21.32 9.93 -8.22
CA LEU A 83 -22.04 8.93 -8.99
C LEU A 83 -22.70 9.59 -10.23
N ASP A 84 -22.70 8.89 -11.36
CA ASP A 84 -23.41 9.35 -12.55
C ASP A 84 -24.92 9.44 -12.27
N SER A 85 -25.45 10.65 -12.36
CA SER A 85 -26.85 11.00 -12.14
C SER A 85 -27.50 11.60 -13.40
N SER A 86 -26.87 11.44 -14.56
CA SER A 86 -27.35 12.02 -15.82
C SER A 86 -28.59 11.30 -16.38
N ARG A 87 -28.77 10.02 -16.02
CA ARG A 87 -29.87 9.17 -16.47
C ARG A 87 -30.33 8.21 -15.38
N VAL A 88 -31.54 7.66 -15.55
CA VAL A 88 -32.03 6.54 -14.75
C VAL A 88 -31.54 5.22 -15.37
N GLY A 89 -30.86 4.39 -14.58
CA GLY A 89 -30.38 3.07 -15.03
C GLY A 89 -31.50 2.05 -15.18
N THR A 90 -31.54 1.34 -16.30
CA THR A 90 -32.51 0.24 -16.54
C THR A 90 -31.86 -1.12 -16.28
N LEU A 91 -32.63 -2.22 -16.35
CA LEU A 91 -32.03 -3.56 -16.28
C LEU A 91 -31.13 -3.88 -17.46
N GLU A 92 -31.50 -3.41 -18.64
CA GLU A 92 -30.76 -3.65 -19.88
C GLU A 92 -29.52 -2.76 -19.95
N ASP A 93 -29.62 -1.52 -19.46
CA ASP A 93 -28.53 -0.56 -19.39
C ASP A 93 -28.41 0.05 -17.97
N PRO A 94 -27.80 -0.68 -17.03
CA PRO A 94 -27.60 -0.21 -15.67
C PRO A 94 -26.48 0.85 -15.60
N ILE A 95 -26.51 1.68 -14.56
CA ILE A 95 -25.40 2.60 -14.24
C ILE A 95 -24.24 1.75 -13.73
N LYS A 96 -23.13 1.78 -14.47
CA LYS A 96 -21.91 1.05 -14.13
C LYS A 96 -21.11 1.84 -13.10
N VAL A 97 -20.78 1.18 -11.99
CA VAL A 97 -19.97 1.76 -10.92
C VAL A 97 -18.65 1.02 -10.86
N PHE A 98 -17.56 1.72 -11.18
CA PHE A 98 -16.21 1.17 -11.10
C PHE A 98 -15.90 0.66 -9.70
N SER A 99 -15.23 -0.49 -9.57
CA SER A 99 -14.71 -0.97 -8.30
C SER A 99 -13.51 -1.88 -8.52
N LEU A 100 -12.49 -1.75 -7.67
CA LEU A 100 -11.38 -2.71 -7.60
C LEU A 100 -11.72 -3.90 -6.69
N ASP A 101 -12.73 -3.76 -5.84
CA ASP A 101 -13.20 -4.81 -4.93
C ASP A 101 -14.55 -5.39 -5.42
N THR A 102 -14.91 -6.57 -4.93
CA THR A 102 -16.14 -7.30 -5.26
C THR A 102 -17.41 -6.62 -4.74
N GLU A 103 -17.27 -5.67 -3.82
CA GLU A 103 -18.34 -4.86 -3.28
C GLU A 103 -17.97 -3.37 -3.16
N ARG A 104 -18.96 -2.49 -3.35
CA ARG A 104 -18.80 -1.04 -3.18
C ARG A 104 -20.06 -0.42 -2.59
N LEU A 105 -19.90 0.51 -1.64
CA LEU A 105 -21.01 1.30 -1.10
C LEU A 105 -21.37 2.42 -2.07
N VAL A 106 -22.65 2.56 -2.41
CA VAL A 106 -23.16 3.57 -3.34
C VAL A 106 -24.29 4.36 -2.68
N GLY A 107 -24.29 5.67 -2.88
CA GLY A 107 -25.35 6.59 -2.45
C GLY A 107 -26.09 7.17 -3.65
N CYS A 108 -27.37 6.85 -3.79
CA CYS A 108 -28.22 7.37 -4.86
C CYS A 108 -29.03 8.57 -4.36
N THR A 109 -28.94 9.72 -5.05
CA THR A 109 -29.79 10.92 -4.83
C THR A 109 -30.77 11.17 -5.99
N GLY A 110 -30.86 10.21 -6.91
CA GLY A 110 -31.76 10.23 -8.07
C GLY A 110 -31.15 10.81 -9.35
N SER A 111 -32.00 10.92 -10.38
CA SER A 111 -31.65 11.48 -11.70
C SER A 111 -32.82 12.37 -12.17
N PRO A 112 -32.67 13.70 -12.24
CA PRO A 112 -31.46 14.48 -11.99
C PRO A 112 -30.91 14.36 -10.56
N ALA A 113 -29.65 14.75 -10.35
CA ALA A 113 -29.01 14.75 -9.03
C ALA A 113 -29.89 15.45 -7.99
N ASP A 114 -29.95 14.88 -6.80
CA ASP A 114 -30.69 15.42 -5.64
C ASP A 114 -32.22 15.56 -5.88
N SER A 115 -32.78 14.68 -6.70
CA SER A 115 -34.24 14.58 -6.88
C SER A 115 -34.94 13.88 -5.72
N HIS A 116 -34.20 13.14 -4.89
CA HIS A 116 -34.71 12.53 -3.66
C HIS A 116 -33.64 12.38 -2.58
N ASP A 117 -34.05 12.00 -1.36
CA ASP A 117 -33.14 11.79 -0.23
C ASP A 117 -32.14 10.66 -0.49
N ILE A 118 -30.95 10.76 0.09
CA ILE A 118 -29.89 9.80 -0.19
C ILE A 118 -30.23 8.38 0.27
N HIS A 119 -30.20 7.45 -0.68
CA HIS A 119 -30.33 6.03 -0.40
C HIS A 119 -28.98 5.32 -0.53
N TRP A 120 -28.49 4.82 0.61
CA TRP A 120 -27.26 4.05 0.69
C TRP A 120 -27.53 2.55 0.54
N PHE A 121 -26.76 1.89 -0.33
CA PHE A 121 -26.80 0.44 -0.45
C PHE A 121 -25.45 -0.13 -0.90
N GLN A 122 -25.18 -1.37 -0.47
CA GLN A 122 -24.00 -2.12 -0.90
C GLN A 122 -24.27 -2.77 -2.27
N LEU A 123 -23.46 -2.42 -3.26
CA LEU A 123 -23.44 -3.03 -4.59
C LEU A 123 -22.43 -4.18 -4.60
N ARG A 124 -22.80 -5.32 -5.17
CA ARG A 124 -21.95 -6.52 -5.24
C ARG A 124 -21.77 -6.94 -6.70
N LYS A 125 -20.63 -7.55 -7.01
CA LYS A 125 -20.29 -8.05 -8.35
C LYS A 125 -21.35 -9.00 -8.92
N ASP A 126 -21.89 -9.89 -8.11
CA ASP A 126 -22.80 -10.94 -8.58
C ASP A 126 -24.25 -10.49 -8.77
N LYS A 127 -24.62 -9.29 -8.28
CA LYS A 127 -26.02 -8.87 -8.26
C LYS A 127 -26.19 -7.36 -8.40
N ASN A 128 -26.88 -6.96 -9.47
CA ASN A 128 -27.35 -5.60 -9.66
C ASN A 128 -28.33 -5.19 -8.56
N ARG A 129 -28.26 -3.92 -8.16
CA ARG A 129 -29.14 -3.34 -7.14
C ARG A 129 -29.95 -2.22 -7.73
N ARG A 130 -31.21 -2.11 -7.28
CA ARG A 130 -32.08 -1.00 -7.64
C ARG A 130 -32.23 -0.06 -6.45
N CYS A 131 -32.25 1.24 -6.72
CA CYS A 131 -32.68 2.23 -5.74
C CYS A 131 -34.18 2.01 -5.40
N PRO A 132 -34.57 1.99 -4.12
CA PRO A 132 -35.96 1.77 -3.73
C PRO A 132 -36.91 2.92 -4.11
N GLU A 133 -36.38 4.13 -4.35
CA GLU A 133 -37.17 5.32 -4.64
C GLU A 133 -37.22 5.64 -6.14
N CYS A 134 -36.09 5.97 -6.76
CA CYS A 134 -36.06 6.31 -8.19
C CYS A 134 -36.04 5.09 -9.13
N GLY A 135 -35.89 3.87 -8.60
CA GLY A 135 -35.86 2.64 -9.40
C GLY A 135 -34.60 2.44 -10.26
N SER A 136 -33.63 3.36 -10.20
CA SER A 136 -32.38 3.28 -10.98
C SER A 136 -31.61 2.00 -10.65
N THR A 137 -31.18 1.28 -11.69
CA THR A 137 -30.41 0.03 -11.57
C THR A 137 -28.92 0.33 -11.66
N TYR A 138 -28.16 -0.19 -10.70
CA TYR A 138 -26.71 -0.11 -10.61
C TYR A 138 -26.08 -1.49 -10.77
N ALA A 139 -24.97 -1.54 -11.52
CA ALA A 139 -24.15 -2.74 -11.72
C ALA A 139 -22.68 -2.41 -11.40
N LEU A 140 -21.99 -3.35 -10.76
CA LEU A 140 -20.59 -3.17 -10.41
C LEU A 140 -19.71 -3.47 -11.64
N ASP A 141 -18.87 -2.53 -12.04
CA ASP A 141 -17.82 -2.71 -13.04
C ASP A 141 -16.53 -3.09 -12.31
N TYR A 142 -16.35 -4.39 -12.09
CA TYR A 142 -15.22 -4.95 -11.36
C TYR A 142 -13.96 -4.97 -12.23
N GLN A 143 -12.93 -4.24 -11.81
CA GLN A 143 -11.63 -4.11 -12.48
C GLN A 143 -10.46 -4.62 -11.59
N GLY A 144 -10.78 -5.33 -10.51
CA GLY A 144 -9.79 -5.91 -9.59
C GLY A 144 -9.09 -7.18 -10.12
N HIS A 145 -8.05 -7.62 -9.41
CA HIS A 145 -7.32 -8.83 -9.79
C HIS A 145 -8.10 -10.10 -9.39
N PRO A 146 -8.28 -11.10 -10.27
CA PRO A 146 -9.14 -12.28 -10.03
C PRO A 146 -8.78 -13.20 -8.84
N HIS A 147 -7.67 -12.93 -8.13
CA HIS A 147 -7.09 -13.83 -7.13
C HIS A 147 -7.03 -13.22 -5.71
N GLU A 148 -7.63 -12.03 -5.49
CA GLU A 148 -7.57 -11.33 -4.19
C GLU A 148 -8.79 -11.57 -3.28
N ASP A 149 -9.68 -12.53 -3.62
CA ASP A 149 -10.87 -12.90 -2.82
C ASP A 149 -10.55 -13.57 -1.46
N VAL A 150 -9.30 -13.51 -0.97
CA VAL A 150 -8.79 -14.29 0.19
C VAL A 150 -8.79 -13.47 1.49
N HIS A 151 -9.22 -12.21 1.49
CA HIS A 151 -9.12 -11.32 2.66
C HIS A 151 -10.46 -10.82 3.22
N HIS A 152 -11.51 -11.63 3.13
CA HIS A 152 -12.73 -11.39 3.92
C HIS A 152 -12.58 -12.00 5.33
N HIS A 153 -12.25 -11.16 6.31
CA HIS A 153 -12.41 -11.44 7.74
C HIS A 153 -13.71 -10.82 8.27
#